data_AF-X1KGZ8-F1
#
_entry.id   AF-X1KGZ8-F1
#
_cell.length_a   1.000
_cell.length_b   1.000
_cell.length_c   1.000
_cell.angle_alpha   90.00
_cell.angle_beta   90.00
_cell.angle_gamma   90.00
#
_symmetry.space_group_name_H-M   'P 1'
#
loop_
_entity.id
_entity.type
_entity.pdbx_description
1 polymer ?
#
loop_
_entity_poly.entity_id
_entity_poly.type
_entity_poly.pdbx_seq_one_letter_code
_entity_poly.pdbx_strand_id
1 'polypeptide(L)'
;MKLPILIFAGRDEERREFLKEIDPEGKYKAKMLIPIHGKTVIEWVVEEFQKSSLVDGVYILGLTKEDIDIKGDVHYVPVELFS
;
A
#
# COMPACT_ATOMS: atom_id res chain seq x y z
N MET A 1 13.40 18.41 11.20
CA MET A 1 13.84 17.18 10.51
C MET A 1 12.61 16.54 9.91
N LYS A 2 12.59 16.27 8.60
CA LYS A 2 11.50 15.53 7.97
C LYS A 2 11.81 14.03 8.00
N LEU A 3 10.79 13.19 7.93
CA LEU A 3 10.86 11.75 8.12
C LEU A 3 10.36 11.02 6.86
N PRO A 4 11.11 10.03 6.35
CA PRO A 4 10.58 9.11 5.35
C PRO A 4 9.59 8.14 6.02
N ILE A 5 8.47 7.87 5.36
CA ILE A 5 7.50 6.88 5.82
C ILE A 5 7.60 5.63 4.96
N LEU A 6 7.79 4.48 5.60
CA LEU A 6 7.81 3.17 4.94
C LEU A 6 6.47 2.47 5.19
N ILE A 7 5.77 2.12 4.11
CA ILE A 7 4.51 1.37 4.15
C ILE A 7 4.78 -0.02 3.56
N PHE A 8 4.61 -1.05 4.38
CA PHE A 8 4.70 -2.43 3.93
C PHE A 8 3.34 -2.86 3.33
N ALA A 9 3.31 -3.03 2.01
CA ALA A 9 2.13 -3.40 1.25
C ALA A 9 2.36 -4.68 0.40
N GLY A 10 3.21 -5.57 0.91
CA GLY A 10 3.55 -6.83 0.25
C GLY A 10 2.39 -7.84 0.21
N ARG A 11 2.61 -8.90 -0.57
CA ARG A 11 1.74 -10.07 -0.60
C ARG A 11 1.91 -10.86 0.69
N ASP A 12 0.79 -11.21 1.32
CA ASP A 12 0.77 -12.06 2.51
C ASP A 12 0.06 -13.36 2.13
N GLU A 13 0.79 -14.31 1.56
CA GLU A 13 0.23 -15.59 1.11
C GLU A 13 -0.16 -16.49 2.29
N GLU A 14 0.58 -16.43 3.40
CA GLU A 14 0.32 -17.24 4.61
C GLU A 14 -0.82 -16.67 5.48
N ARG A 15 -1.01 -15.35 5.58
CA ARG A 15 -2.06 -14.72 6.42
C ARG A 15 -3.21 -14.15 5.59
N ARG A 16 -3.63 -14.90 4.58
CA ARG A 16 -4.80 -14.58 3.75
C ARG A 16 -6.16 -14.82 4.41
N GLU A 17 -6.25 -15.24 5.68
CA GLU A 17 -7.54 -15.56 6.32
C GLU A 17 -8.58 -14.44 6.21
N PHE A 18 -8.22 -13.20 6.55
CA PHE A 18 -9.11 -12.05 6.38
C PHE A 18 -9.47 -11.78 4.90
N LEU A 19 -8.52 -12.01 3.99
CA LEU A 19 -8.74 -11.86 2.54
C LEU A 19 -9.65 -12.94 1.97
N LYS A 20 -9.67 -14.15 2.53
CA LYS A 20 -10.56 -15.23 2.07
C LYS A 20 -12.03 -14.86 2.21
N GLU A 21 -12.38 -14.02 3.18
CA GLU A 21 -13.75 -13.57 3.39
C GLU A 21 -14.11 -12.35 2.51
N ILE A 22 -13.22 -11.37 2.40
CA ILE A 22 -13.50 -10.08 1.73
C ILE A 22 -13.07 -10.03 0.25
N ASP A 23 -12.18 -10.92 -0.16
CA ASP A 23 -11.67 -11.09 -1.52
C ASP A 23 -11.48 -12.59 -1.84
N PRO A 24 -12.56 -13.39 -1.83
CA PRO A 24 -12.48 -14.84 -2.05
C PRO A 24 -11.93 -15.21 -3.44
N GLU A 25 -12.12 -14.32 -4.42
CA GLU A 25 -11.62 -14.49 -5.80
C GLU A 25 -10.14 -14.14 -5.95
N GLY A 26 -9.53 -13.56 -4.91
CA GLY A 26 -8.12 -13.16 -4.91
C GLY A 26 -7.81 -12.05 -5.91
N LYS A 27 -8.79 -11.18 -6.19
CA LYS A 27 -8.68 -10.04 -7.11
C LYS A 27 -7.57 -9.08 -6.71
N TYR A 28 -7.35 -8.90 -5.41
CA TYR A 28 -6.38 -7.97 -4.87
C TYR A 28 -5.08 -8.66 -4.50
N LYS A 29 -3.97 -8.13 -5.03
CA LYS A 29 -2.61 -8.60 -4.72
C LYS A 29 -2.29 -8.46 -3.23
N ALA A 30 -2.71 -7.35 -2.61
CA ALA A 30 -2.47 -7.05 -1.20
C ALA A 30 -3.72 -6.43 -0.53
N LYS A 31 -3.83 -6.58 0.80
CA LYS A 31 -4.92 -6.01 1.62
C LYS A 31 -5.05 -4.49 1.46
N MET A 32 -3.92 -3.83 1.24
CA MET A 32 -3.82 -2.39 1.06
C MET A 32 -4.53 -1.88 -0.22
N LEU A 33 -4.80 -2.75 -1.19
CA LEU A 33 -5.51 -2.42 -2.44
C LEU A 33 -7.03 -2.58 -2.34
N ILE A 34 -7.55 -3.04 -1.19
CA ILE A 34 -9.01 -3.21 -1.02
C ILE A 34 -9.69 -1.84 -1.04
N PRO A 35 -10.75 -1.66 -1.84
CA PRO A 35 -11.51 -0.42 -1.85
C PRO A 35 -12.40 -0.30 -0.61
N ILE A 36 -12.32 0.84 0.07
CA ILE A 36 -13.15 1.25 1.19
C ILE A 36 -13.61 2.69 0.94
N HIS A 37 -14.93 2.91 0.87
CA HIS A 37 -15.52 4.24 0.63
C HIS A 37 -14.99 4.94 -0.64
N GLY A 38 -14.78 4.20 -1.73
CA GLY A 38 -14.41 4.75 -3.03
C GLY A 38 -12.92 5.01 -3.24
N LYS A 39 -12.06 4.67 -2.27
CA LYS A 39 -10.60 4.67 -2.40
C LYS A 39 -10.03 3.37 -1.84
N THR A 40 -8.85 2.97 -2.26
CA THR A 40 -8.11 1.87 -1.63
C THR A 40 -7.66 2.25 -0.23
N VAL A 41 -7.43 1.26 0.64
CA VAL A 41 -6.86 1.49 1.98
C VAL A 41 -5.56 2.28 1.91
N ILE A 42 -4.69 1.98 0.94
CA ILE A 42 -3.41 2.68 0.80
C ILE A 42 -3.55 4.14 0.38
N GLU A 43 -4.53 4.48 -0.47
CA GLU A 43 -4.80 5.87 -0.82
C GLU A 43 -5.19 6.68 0.42
N TRP A 44 -6.07 6.14 1.28
CA TRP A 44 -6.43 6.80 2.54
C TRP A 44 -5.22 7.07 3.43
N VAL A 45 -4.33 6.08 3.56
CA VAL A 45 -3.14 6.20 4.41
C VAL A 45 -2.14 7.22 3.84
N VAL A 46 -1.85 7.14 2.54
CA VAL A 46 -0.87 8.03 1.88
C VAL A 46 -1.36 9.48 1.89
N GLU A 47 -2.63 9.71 1.57
CA GLU A 47 -3.21 11.05 1.59
C GLU A 47 -3.09 11.73 2.95
N GLU A 48 -3.23 10.98 4.04
CA GLU A 48 -3.11 11.55 5.39
C GLU A 48 -1.65 11.87 5.73
N PHE A 49 -0.71 10.98 5.38
CA PHE A 49 0.72 11.26 5.59
C PHE A 49 1.19 12.48 4.79
N GLN A 50 0.72 12.65 3.55
CA GLN A 50 1.08 13.79 2.70
C GLN A 50 0.59 15.14 3.24
N LYS A 51 -0.39 15.17 4.16
CA LYS A 51 -0.82 16.42 4.83
C LYS A 51 0.17 16.88 5.91
N SER A 52 1.05 16.01 6.38
CA SER A 52 1.98 16.31 7.47
C SER A 52 3.21 17.06 6.96
N SER A 53 3.53 18.19 7.60
CA SER A 53 4.77 18.94 7.33
C SER A 53 6.04 18.21 7.78
N LEU A 54 5.89 17.12 8.54
CA LEU A 54 6.99 16.29 9.03
C LEU A 54 7.35 15.16 8.08
N VAL A 55 6.50 14.84 7.10
CA VAL A 55 6.76 13.75 6.15
C VAL A 55 7.57 14.30 4.97
N ASP A 56 8.65 13.60 4.64
CA ASP A 56 9.50 13.95 3.50
C ASP A 56 9.02 13.29 2.21
N GLY A 57 8.57 12.04 2.31
CA GLY A 57 8.04 11.24 1.20
C GLY A 57 7.55 9.89 1.71
N VAL A 58 6.75 9.20 0.89
CA VAL A 58 6.17 7.89 1.24
C VAL A 58 6.75 6.80 0.34
N TYR A 59 7.27 5.75 0.95
CA TYR A 59 7.88 4.61 0.28
C TYR A 59 6.99 3.38 0.47
N ILE A 60 6.43 2.87 -0.62
CA ILE A 60 5.51 1.73 -0.61
C ILE A 60 6.31 0.49 -1.02
N LEU A 61 6.45 -0.46 -0.09
CA LEU A 61 7.19 -1.69 -0.28
C LEU A 61 6.24 -2.81 -0.70
N GLY A 62 6.53 -3.47 -1.82
CA GLY A 62 5.79 -4.66 -2.28
C GLY A 62 4.63 -4.39 -3.25
N LEU A 63 4.39 -3.13 -3.60
CA LEU A 63 3.51 -2.72 -4.71
C LEU A 63 4.30 -1.99 -5.78
N THR A 64 3.78 -1.99 -7.00
CA THR A 64 4.30 -1.20 -8.12
C THR A 64 3.31 -0.11 -8.53
N LYS A 65 3.75 0.78 -9.42
CA LYS A 65 2.88 1.84 -9.96
C LYS A 65 1.73 1.30 -10.79
N GLU A 66 1.90 0.12 -11.39
CA GLU A 66 0.87 -0.59 -12.14
C GLU A 66 -0.22 -1.16 -11.21
N ASP A 67 0.15 -1.54 -9.98
CA ASP A 67 -0.82 -2.00 -8.98
C ASP A 67 -1.72 -0.83 -8.53
N ILE A 68 -1.14 0.37 -8.36
CA ILE A 68 -1.84 1.61 -8.03
C ILE A 68 -0.96 2.84 -8.34
N ASP A 69 -1.52 3.92 -8.90
CA ASP A 69 -0.81 5.18 -9.21
C ASP A 69 -1.27 6.33 -8.29
N ILE A 70 -0.69 6.40 -7.09
CA ILE A 70 -0.98 7.46 -6.10
C ILE A 70 -0.16 8.70 -6.44
N LYS A 71 -0.80 9.87 -6.46
CA LYS A 71 -0.14 11.15 -6.77
C LYS A 71 0.67 11.69 -5.60
N GLY A 72 1.62 12.58 -5.91
CA GLY A 72 2.48 13.25 -4.93
C GLY A 72 3.84 12.59 -4.77
N ASP A 73 4.49 12.82 -3.63
CA ASP A 73 5.85 12.29 -3.36
C ASP A 73 5.79 10.85 -2.83
N VAL A 74 5.50 9.95 -3.75
CA VAL A 74 5.31 8.51 -3.50
C VAL A 74 6.31 7.72 -4.34
N HIS A 75 7.05 6.85 -3.67
CA HIS A 75 8.05 5.98 -4.28
C HIS A 75 7.63 4.52 -4.11
N TYR A 76 7.62 3.77 -5.20
CA TYR A 76 7.34 2.34 -5.20
C TYR A 76 8.67 1.60 -5.11
N VAL A 77 8.79 0.74 -4.10
CA VAL A 77 9.93 -0.14 -3.89
C VAL A 77 9.43 -1.55 -4.15
N PRO A 78 9.68 -2.11 -5.36
CA PRO A 78 9.37 -3.50 -5.63
C PRO A 78 10.19 -4.35 -4.67
N VAL A 79 9.50 -5.10 -3.81
CA VAL A 79 10.14 -6.11 -2.97
C VAL A 79 9.71 -7.45 -3.53
N GLU A 80 10.59 -8.06 -4.31
CA GLU A 80 10.57 -9.51 -4.44
C GLU A 80 11.07 -10.03 -3.10
N LEU A 81 10.14 -10.50 -2.25
CA LEU A 81 10.55 -11.33 -1.12
C LEU A 81 11.26 -12.52 -1.76
N PHE A 82 12.58 -12.65 -1.53
CA PHE A 82 13.29 -13.89 -1.79
C PHE A 82 12.56 -14.98 -1.00
N SER A 83 11.74 -15.77 -1.70
CA SER A 83 11.08 -16.96 -1.20
C SER A 83 12.03 -18.15 -1.26
#